data_AF-A0A974NTJ3-F1
#
_entry.id   AF-A0A974NTJ3-F1
#
_cell.length_a   1.000
_cell.length_b   1.000
_cell.length_c   1.000
_cell.angle_alpha   90.00
_cell.angle_beta   90.00
_cell.angle_gamma   90.00
#
_symmetry.space_group_name_H-M   'P 1'
#
loop_
_entity.id
_entity.type
_entity.pdbx_description
1 polymer ?
#
loop_
_entity_poly.entity_id
_entity_poly.type
_entity_poly.pdbx_seq_one_letter_code
_entity_poly.pdbx_strand_id
1 'polypeptide(L)'
;MQIHTTAEFAEKRAAYDQAYAAFDRLAVEGREWDATSKEWAPECKAEDDAMEALLMHPAATPTEVKEKLAFMLDRNIDAGWSDHHPRYMAQIQRDLIELQRPCVSPSVKALFENWRQARLTFEAVAAAEPVDPIAETDLCLADAGAYIAMISAPCATPGDLIVKLYGEMLGEHGPTDFLFEVDQSDLTTACGSCDGAAQVAFVRDLLNCDLGRCLFMMGRVDFDAEDWIAATRRAHMRVHLVIQPDGARVLITSEPEDNLADYDHERFAACQALIAGGLGPIGYDRRVAIGAAIEVNHPEMLIDTRQALGLAA
;
A
#
# COMPACT_ATOMS: atom_id res chain seq x y z
N MET A 1 10.20 2.04 -7.47
CA MET A 1 8.98 2.47 -6.76
C MET A 1 8.23 3.44 -7.67
N GLN A 2 7.18 2.95 -8.35
CA GLN A 2 6.28 3.82 -9.12
C GLN A 2 5.06 4.09 -8.24
N ILE A 3 5.09 5.21 -7.54
CA ILE A 3 3.93 5.72 -6.82
C ILE A 3 2.96 6.21 -7.88
N HIS A 4 1.74 5.68 -7.89
CA HIS A 4 0.73 6.01 -8.87
C HIS A 4 0.08 7.35 -8.52
N THR A 5 -0.18 8.20 -9.52
CA THR A 5 -1.02 9.39 -9.37
C THR A 5 -2.47 8.97 -9.16
N THR A 6 -3.22 9.72 -8.36
CA THR A 6 -4.68 9.58 -8.26
C THR A 6 -5.34 9.83 -9.62
N ALA A 7 -6.54 9.27 -9.81
CA ALA A 7 -7.32 9.51 -11.03
C ALA A 7 -7.64 11.01 -11.22
N GLU A 8 -7.93 11.71 -10.12
CA GLU A 8 -8.22 13.15 -10.11
C GLU A 8 -6.99 13.96 -10.56
N PHE A 9 -5.80 13.67 -10.01
CA PHE A 9 -4.57 14.33 -10.44
C PHE A 9 -4.22 13.99 -11.89
N ALA A 10 -4.37 12.73 -12.30
CA ALA A 10 -4.12 12.29 -13.67
C ALA A 10 -5.04 12.99 -14.68
N GLU A 11 -6.31 13.24 -14.34
CA GLU A 11 -7.23 14.02 -15.17
C GLU A 11 -6.75 15.47 -15.34
N LYS A 12 -6.34 16.12 -14.24
CA LYS A 12 -5.78 17.49 -14.30
C LYS A 12 -4.49 17.54 -15.11
N ARG A 13 -3.65 16.52 -14.98
CA ARG A 13 -2.40 16.40 -15.74
C ARG A 13 -2.68 16.24 -17.23
N ALA A 14 -3.61 15.38 -17.60
CA ALA A 14 -4.00 15.19 -19.00
C ALA A 14 -4.63 16.45 -19.60
N ALA A 15 -5.47 17.17 -18.84
CA ALA A 15 -6.04 18.45 -19.26
C ALA A 15 -4.95 19.51 -19.50
N TYR A 16 -3.94 19.57 -18.62
CA TYR A 16 -2.77 20.41 -18.80
C TYR A 16 -1.99 20.03 -20.08
N ASP A 17 -1.60 18.77 -20.22
CA ASP A 17 -0.79 18.31 -21.36
C ASP A 17 -1.48 18.61 -22.70
N GLN A 18 -2.82 18.49 -22.75
CA GLN A 18 -3.63 18.87 -23.91
C GLN A 18 -3.60 20.37 -24.19
N ALA A 19 -3.77 21.21 -23.17
CA ALA A 19 -3.73 22.67 -23.30
C ALA A 19 -2.33 23.14 -23.71
N TYR A 20 -1.29 22.56 -23.12
CA TYR A 20 0.10 22.86 -23.45
C TYR A 20 0.45 22.49 -24.90
N ALA A 21 0.00 21.35 -25.40
CA ALA A 21 0.21 20.99 -26.81
C ALA A 21 -0.52 21.94 -27.79
N ALA A 22 -1.62 22.57 -27.38
CA ALA A 22 -2.27 23.62 -28.16
C ALA A 22 -1.46 24.92 -28.14
N PHE A 23 -0.98 25.34 -26.96
CA PHE A 23 -0.13 26.50 -26.77
C PHE A 23 1.21 26.37 -27.52
N ASP A 24 1.92 25.25 -27.39
CA ASP A 24 3.23 25.03 -28.01
C ASP A 24 3.16 25.12 -29.55
N ARG A 25 2.07 24.64 -30.16
CA ARG A 25 1.84 24.83 -31.60
C ARG A 25 1.70 26.31 -31.98
N LEU A 26 1.02 27.12 -31.16
CA LEU A 26 0.89 28.56 -31.39
C LEU A 26 2.21 29.31 -31.17
N ALA A 27 2.98 28.89 -30.17
CA ALA A 27 4.32 29.40 -29.88
C ALA A 27 5.25 29.24 -31.08
N VAL A 28 5.30 28.03 -31.64
CA VAL A 28 6.08 27.71 -32.85
C VAL A 28 5.62 28.55 -34.05
N GLU A 29 4.32 28.82 -34.17
CA GLU A 29 3.75 29.67 -35.22
C GLU A 29 3.96 31.17 -34.98
N GLY A 30 4.44 31.59 -33.80
CA GLY A 30 4.59 32.99 -33.41
C GLY A 30 3.25 33.74 -33.28
N ARG A 31 2.18 33.02 -32.91
CA ARG A 31 0.79 33.51 -32.90
C ARG A 31 0.19 33.66 -31.50
N GLU A 32 1.02 33.59 -30.47
CA GLU A 32 0.60 33.71 -29.06
C GLU A 32 -0.03 35.08 -28.77
N TRP A 33 0.49 36.12 -29.42
CA TRP A 33 0.05 37.50 -29.27
C TRP A 33 -0.51 38.04 -30.58
N ASP A 34 -1.79 38.41 -30.57
CA ASP A 34 -2.36 39.17 -31.68
C ASP A 34 -2.08 40.66 -31.47
N ALA A 35 -1.11 41.19 -32.22
CA ALA A 35 -0.75 42.60 -32.18
C ALA A 35 -1.90 43.54 -32.57
N THR A 36 -2.92 43.03 -33.28
CA THR A 36 -4.08 43.79 -33.77
C THR A 36 -5.10 44.00 -32.66
N SER A 37 -5.48 42.95 -31.95
CA SER A 37 -6.40 43.01 -30.80
C SER A 37 -5.70 43.39 -29.50
N LYS A 38 -4.35 43.26 -29.43
CA LYS A 38 -3.57 43.34 -28.19
C LYS A 38 -4.06 42.37 -27.13
N GLU A 39 -4.48 41.19 -27.57
CA GLU A 39 -4.93 40.12 -26.71
C GLU A 39 -4.06 38.89 -26.93
N TRP A 40 -3.88 38.13 -25.87
CA TRP A 40 -3.31 36.79 -25.96
C TRP A 40 -4.32 35.86 -26.62
N ALA A 41 -3.81 34.90 -27.39
CA ALA A 41 -4.64 33.85 -27.95
C ALA A 41 -5.41 33.12 -26.83
N PRO A 42 -6.68 32.74 -27.05
CA PRO A 42 -7.48 32.03 -26.05
C PRO A 42 -6.79 30.78 -25.48
N GLU A 43 -5.97 30.13 -26.29
CA GLU A 43 -5.17 28.95 -25.94
C GLU A 43 -4.07 29.25 -24.91
N CYS A 44 -3.50 30.45 -24.90
CA CYS A 44 -2.56 30.87 -23.84
C CYS A 44 -3.26 30.91 -22.49
N LYS A 45 -4.47 31.49 -22.45
CA LYS A 45 -5.29 31.51 -21.23
C LYS A 45 -5.73 30.11 -20.81
N ALA A 46 -6.13 29.26 -21.76
CA ALA A 46 -6.54 27.90 -21.46
C ALA A 46 -5.41 27.07 -20.86
N GLU A 47 -4.17 27.29 -21.31
CA GLU A 47 -2.97 26.66 -20.75
C GLU A 47 -2.69 27.16 -19.34
N ASP A 48 -2.69 28.47 -19.11
CA ASP A 48 -2.52 29.07 -17.78
C ASP A 48 -3.59 28.58 -16.79
N ASP A 49 -4.85 28.54 -17.19
CA ASP A 49 -5.98 28.07 -16.36
C ASP A 49 -5.83 26.56 -16.02
N ALA A 50 -5.46 25.73 -17.00
CA ALA A 50 -5.28 24.29 -16.81
C ALA A 50 -4.08 23.99 -15.90
N MET A 51 -3.01 24.76 -16.05
CA MET A 51 -1.85 24.70 -15.19
C MET A 51 -2.15 25.11 -13.75
N GLU A 52 -2.84 26.24 -13.55
CA GLU A 52 -3.24 26.67 -12.22
C GLU A 52 -4.09 25.59 -11.57
N ALA A 53 -5.01 24.98 -12.32
CA ALA A 53 -5.81 23.86 -11.83
C ALA A 53 -4.95 22.65 -11.42
N LEU A 54 -3.89 22.31 -12.16
CA LEU A 54 -2.97 21.22 -11.82
C LEU A 54 -2.12 21.54 -10.58
N LEU A 55 -1.45 22.69 -10.55
CA LEU A 55 -0.54 23.06 -9.46
C LEU A 55 -1.27 23.34 -8.15
N MET A 56 -2.48 23.90 -8.22
CA MET A 56 -3.30 24.19 -7.04
C MET A 56 -4.11 22.98 -6.54
N HIS A 57 -4.28 21.93 -7.33
CA HIS A 57 -5.00 20.72 -6.90
C HIS A 57 -4.19 20.00 -5.82
N PRO A 58 -4.73 19.70 -4.62
CA PRO A 58 -3.98 19.05 -3.54
C PRO A 58 -3.33 17.74 -4.00
N ALA A 59 -2.07 17.50 -3.62
CA ALA A 59 -1.41 16.24 -3.91
C ALA A 59 -1.69 15.22 -2.79
N ALA A 60 -2.23 14.06 -3.16
CA ALA A 60 -2.48 12.92 -2.31
C ALA A 60 -1.32 11.92 -2.28
N THR A 61 -0.35 12.04 -3.20
CA THR A 61 0.82 11.14 -3.24
C THR A 61 2.16 11.87 -3.43
N PRO A 62 3.29 11.27 -2.99
CA PRO A 62 4.61 11.85 -3.25
C PRO A 62 4.99 11.96 -4.73
N THR A 63 4.45 11.10 -5.63
CA THR A 63 4.67 11.26 -7.08
C THR A 63 4.02 12.55 -7.58
N GLU A 64 2.81 12.88 -7.14
CA GLU A 64 2.13 14.09 -7.56
C GLU A 64 2.89 15.34 -7.12
N VAL A 65 3.44 15.34 -5.89
CA VAL A 65 4.34 16.41 -5.43
C VAL A 65 5.60 16.48 -6.26
N LYS A 66 6.22 15.34 -6.58
CA LYS A 66 7.39 15.27 -7.47
C LYS A 66 7.06 15.84 -8.85
N GLU A 67 5.90 15.53 -9.41
CA GLU A 67 5.46 16.04 -10.71
C GLU A 67 5.23 17.55 -10.68
N LYS A 68 4.60 18.08 -9.63
CA LYS A 68 4.48 19.53 -9.45
C LYS A 68 5.84 20.22 -9.30
N LEU A 69 6.78 19.61 -8.58
CA LEU A 69 8.14 20.15 -8.44
C LEU A 69 8.90 20.10 -9.76
N ALA A 70 8.81 19.00 -10.51
CA ALA A 70 9.40 18.88 -11.84
C ALA A 70 8.82 19.95 -12.78
N PHE A 71 7.51 20.16 -12.73
CA PHE A 71 6.84 21.23 -13.47
C PHE A 71 7.44 22.60 -13.17
N MET A 72 7.59 22.94 -11.88
CA MET A 72 8.16 24.21 -11.43
C MET A 72 9.64 24.37 -11.81
N LEU A 73 10.37 23.27 -12.04
CA LEU A 73 11.78 23.28 -12.45
C LEU A 73 11.96 23.34 -13.97
N ASP A 74 11.10 22.65 -14.73
CA ASP A 74 11.20 22.50 -16.18
C ASP A 74 10.64 23.72 -16.94
N ARG A 75 9.60 24.36 -16.40
CA ARG A 75 9.14 25.65 -16.93
C ARG A 75 10.17 26.71 -16.56
N ASN A 76 10.79 27.33 -17.57
CA ASN A 76 11.62 28.51 -17.34
C ASN A 76 10.70 29.65 -16.87
N ILE A 77 10.66 29.86 -15.56
CA ILE A 77 9.77 30.83 -14.89
C ILE A 77 10.34 32.23 -15.14
N ASP A 78 10.08 32.78 -16.33
CA ASP A 78 10.49 34.12 -16.70
C ASP A 78 9.78 35.20 -15.86
N ALA A 79 10.24 36.45 -15.98
CA ALA A 79 9.86 37.59 -15.14
C ALA A 79 8.35 37.93 -15.08
N GLY A 80 7.50 37.34 -15.92
CA GLY A 80 6.04 37.51 -15.89
C GLY A 80 5.32 36.65 -14.85
N TRP A 81 6.02 35.69 -14.23
CA TRP A 81 5.42 34.69 -13.33
C TRP A 81 5.68 34.92 -11.83
N SER A 82 6.39 36.00 -11.50
CA SER A 82 6.84 36.29 -10.13
C SER A 82 5.71 36.31 -9.09
N ASP A 83 4.48 36.61 -9.53
CA ASP A 83 3.35 36.84 -8.63
C ASP A 83 2.61 35.53 -8.28
N HIS A 84 2.64 34.53 -9.18
CA HIS A 84 1.97 33.24 -8.97
C HIS A 84 2.90 32.18 -8.37
N HIS A 85 4.21 32.29 -8.61
CA HIS A 85 5.21 31.35 -8.11
C HIS A 85 5.14 31.12 -6.58
N PRO A 86 5.07 32.17 -5.72
CA PRO A 86 4.96 31.98 -4.28
C PRO A 86 3.71 31.19 -3.88
N ARG A 87 2.60 31.37 -4.61
CA ARG A 87 1.33 30.69 -4.34
C ARG A 87 1.43 29.19 -4.66
N TYR A 88 2.01 28.82 -5.80
CA TYR A 88 2.19 27.41 -6.17
C TYR A 88 3.17 26.71 -5.22
N MET A 89 4.28 27.37 -4.86
CA MET A 89 5.22 26.82 -3.88
C MET A 89 4.60 26.65 -2.50
N ALA A 90 3.74 27.57 -2.06
CA ALA A 90 3.00 27.43 -0.81
C ALA A 90 2.04 26.23 -0.84
N GLN A 91 1.38 25.96 -1.97
CA GLN A 91 0.55 24.77 -2.12
C GLN A 91 1.40 23.49 -2.07
N ILE A 92 2.52 23.42 -2.78
CA ILE A 92 3.43 22.27 -2.73
C ILE A 92 3.97 22.03 -1.31
N GLN A 93 4.29 23.09 -0.57
CA GLN A 93 4.69 22.99 0.83
C GLN A 93 3.57 22.45 1.71
N ARG A 94 2.32 22.89 1.50
CA ARG A 94 1.15 22.33 2.19
C ARG A 94 1.00 20.85 1.87
N ASP A 95 1.09 20.47 0.61
CA ASP A 95 1.02 19.06 0.19
C ASP A 95 2.10 18.22 0.88
N LEU A 96 3.34 18.72 0.94
CA LEU A 96 4.44 18.05 1.66
C LEU A 96 4.16 17.87 3.16
N ILE A 97 3.56 18.88 3.82
CA ILE A 97 3.19 18.81 5.24
C ILE A 97 2.04 17.81 5.44
N GLU A 98 1.05 17.79 4.55
CA GLU A 98 -0.07 16.86 4.63
C GLU A 98 0.39 15.42 4.40
N LEU A 99 1.28 15.18 3.44
CA LEU A 99 1.86 13.86 3.17
C LEU A 99 2.78 13.31 4.27
N GLN A 100 3.23 14.14 5.22
CA GLN A 100 3.91 13.64 6.43
C GLN A 100 2.97 12.83 7.34
N ARG A 101 1.66 12.90 7.11
CA ARG A 101 0.65 12.11 7.81
C ARG A 101 0.00 11.15 6.81
N PRO A 102 -0.26 9.89 7.17
CA PRO A 102 -1.08 9.02 6.34
C PRO A 102 -2.47 9.62 6.16
N CYS A 103 -2.75 10.20 5.00
CA CYS A 103 -4.04 10.81 4.67
C CYS A 103 -4.86 9.84 3.84
N VAL A 104 -6.13 9.65 4.20
CA VAL A 104 -7.07 8.83 3.42
C VAL A 104 -7.49 9.60 2.17
N SER A 105 -7.52 8.94 1.02
CA SER A 105 -8.02 9.52 -0.21
C SER A 105 -9.51 9.91 -0.08
N PRO A 106 -9.99 10.93 -0.83
CA PRO A 106 -11.40 11.34 -0.77
C PRO A 106 -12.39 10.21 -1.06
N SER A 107 -12.05 9.32 -1.99
CA SER A 107 -12.88 8.19 -2.39
C SER A 107 -13.04 7.15 -1.27
N VAL A 108 -11.93 6.70 -0.68
CA VAL A 108 -11.94 5.73 0.43
C VAL A 108 -12.53 6.36 1.69
N LYS A 109 -12.31 7.66 1.94
CA LYS A 109 -12.94 8.39 3.04
C LYS A 109 -14.47 8.38 2.96
N ALA A 110 -15.03 8.61 1.77
CA ALA A 110 -16.48 8.56 1.57
C ALA A 110 -17.04 7.15 1.77
N LEU A 111 -16.34 6.13 1.27
CA LEU A 111 -16.73 4.73 1.45
C LEU A 111 -16.64 4.29 2.91
N PHE A 112 -15.61 4.71 3.63
CA PHE A 112 -15.45 4.46 5.06
C PHE A 112 -16.57 5.10 5.87
N GLU A 113 -16.94 6.35 5.59
CA GLU A 113 -18.07 6.97 6.31
C GLU A 113 -19.38 6.25 6.03
N ASN A 114 -19.62 5.81 4.79
CA ASN A 114 -20.80 5.01 4.45
C ASN A 114 -20.83 3.68 5.23
N TRP A 115 -19.71 2.96 5.26
CA TRP A 115 -19.59 1.74 6.06
C TRP A 115 -19.78 2.00 7.55
N ARG A 116 -19.15 3.04 8.10
CA ARG A 116 -19.29 3.44 9.51
C ARG A 116 -20.75 3.71 9.89
N GLN A 117 -21.49 4.40 9.03
CA GLN A 117 -22.91 4.67 9.28
C GLN A 117 -23.76 3.39 9.22
N ALA A 118 -23.47 2.50 8.28
CA ALA A 118 -24.14 1.19 8.19
C ALA A 118 -23.88 0.36 9.46
N ARG A 119 -22.63 0.28 9.92
CA ARG A 119 -22.24 -0.40 11.16
C ARG A 119 -22.94 0.16 12.39
N LEU A 120 -22.90 1.49 12.58
CA LEU A 120 -23.58 2.14 13.71
C LEU A 120 -25.09 1.90 13.71
N THR A 121 -25.70 1.87 12.52
CA THR A 121 -27.13 1.57 12.38
C THR A 121 -27.42 0.12 12.74
N PHE A 122 -26.61 -0.82 12.28
CA PHE A 122 -26.72 -2.23 12.63
C PHE A 122 -26.56 -2.45 14.15
N GLU A 123 -25.51 -1.90 14.76
CA GLU A 123 -25.27 -2.00 16.21
C GLU A 123 -26.42 -1.42 17.04
N ALA A 124 -26.97 -0.26 16.64
CA ALA A 124 -28.08 0.37 17.33
C ALA A 124 -29.35 -0.48 17.31
N VAL A 125 -29.61 -1.20 16.20
CA VAL A 125 -30.77 -2.10 16.07
C VAL A 125 -30.53 -3.42 16.78
N ALA A 126 -29.33 -4.00 16.66
CA ALA A 126 -28.96 -5.23 17.36
C ALA A 126 -29.01 -5.08 18.88
N ALA A 127 -28.77 -3.87 19.40
CA ALA A 127 -28.89 -3.56 20.82
C ALA A 127 -30.33 -3.34 21.32
N ALA A 128 -31.34 -3.28 20.43
CA ALA A 128 -32.73 -3.01 20.79
C ALA A 128 -33.54 -4.30 20.96
N GLU A 129 -34.08 -4.57 22.16
CA GLU A 129 -34.97 -5.72 22.37
C GLU A 129 -36.47 -5.35 22.26
N PRO A 130 -37.30 -6.14 21.55
CA PRO A 130 -36.95 -7.27 20.69
C PRO A 130 -36.49 -6.84 19.29
N VAL A 131 -35.51 -7.56 18.73
CA VAL A 131 -35.00 -7.35 17.36
C VAL A 131 -35.93 -8.04 16.35
N ASP A 132 -36.32 -7.34 15.29
CA ASP A 132 -36.99 -7.94 14.12
C ASP A 132 -35.95 -8.69 13.27
N PRO A 133 -36.02 -10.03 13.14
CA PRO A 133 -35.01 -10.82 12.42
C PRO A 133 -34.87 -10.44 10.94
N ILE A 134 -35.94 -9.94 10.30
CA ILE A 134 -35.89 -9.52 8.90
C ILE A 134 -35.10 -8.22 8.79
N ALA A 135 -35.41 -7.24 9.65
CA ALA A 135 -34.69 -5.97 9.69
C ALA A 135 -33.21 -6.15 10.06
N GLU A 136 -32.90 -7.06 10.97
CA GLU A 136 -31.53 -7.41 11.34
C GLU A 136 -30.75 -8.00 10.16
N THR A 137 -31.37 -8.91 9.41
CA THR A 137 -30.75 -9.51 8.22
C THR A 137 -30.47 -8.46 7.14
N ASP A 138 -31.42 -7.58 6.85
CA ASP A 138 -31.26 -6.52 5.85
C ASP A 138 -30.14 -5.53 6.23
N LEU A 139 -30.03 -5.18 7.52
CA LEU A 139 -28.98 -4.31 8.03
C LEU A 139 -27.60 -4.98 8.01
N CYS A 140 -27.54 -6.28 8.32
CA CYS A 140 -26.31 -7.07 8.20
C CYS A 140 -25.79 -7.09 6.75
N LEU A 141 -26.68 -7.30 5.77
CA LEU A 141 -26.34 -7.24 4.35
C LEU A 141 -25.90 -5.84 3.90
N ALA A 142 -26.53 -4.78 4.43
CA ALA A 142 -26.15 -3.40 4.12
C ALA A 142 -24.75 -3.04 4.68
N ASP A 143 -24.45 -3.45 5.92
CA ASP A 143 -23.13 -3.30 6.54
C ASP A 143 -22.06 -4.06 5.75
N ALA A 144 -22.30 -5.34 5.44
CA ALA A 144 -21.39 -6.16 4.64
C ALA A 144 -21.17 -5.58 3.24
N GLY A 145 -22.23 -5.10 2.57
CA GLY A 145 -22.13 -4.47 1.26
C GLY A 145 -21.29 -3.19 1.27
N ALA A 146 -21.46 -2.34 2.28
CA ALA A 146 -20.68 -1.12 2.45
C ALA A 146 -19.20 -1.43 2.78
N TYR A 147 -18.95 -2.47 3.58
CA TYR A 147 -17.62 -2.97 3.87
C TYR A 147 -16.91 -3.46 2.61
N ILE A 148 -17.57 -4.32 1.82
CA ILE A 148 -17.03 -4.84 0.57
C ILE A 148 -16.72 -3.70 -0.41
N ALA A 149 -17.59 -2.68 -0.50
CA ALA A 149 -17.35 -1.52 -1.35
C ALA A 149 -16.09 -0.75 -0.92
N MET A 150 -15.91 -0.52 0.39
CA MET A 150 -14.72 0.12 0.95
C MET A 150 -13.45 -0.69 0.69
N ILE A 151 -13.44 -1.99 1.04
CA ILE A 151 -12.25 -2.82 0.89
C ILE A 151 -11.89 -2.98 -0.59
N SER A 152 -12.89 -3.08 -1.48
CA SER A 152 -12.69 -3.27 -2.92
C SER A 152 -12.27 -2.00 -3.65
N ALA A 153 -12.31 -0.81 -3.06
CA ALA A 153 -11.80 0.41 -3.70
C ALA A 153 -10.28 0.34 -3.90
N PRO A 154 -9.67 0.87 -4.97
CA PRO A 154 -8.21 0.88 -5.07
C PRO A 154 -7.56 1.77 -4.00
N CYS A 155 -6.47 1.30 -3.36
CA CYS A 155 -5.68 2.16 -2.47
C CYS A 155 -4.78 3.10 -3.27
N ALA A 156 -5.00 4.40 -3.14
CA ALA A 156 -4.16 5.45 -3.72
C ALA A 156 -3.14 6.00 -2.72
N THR A 157 -3.44 5.93 -1.41
CA THR A 157 -2.59 6.47 -0.35
C THR A 157 -2.28 5.43 0.73
N PRO A 158 -1.22 5.64 1.54
CA PRO A 158 -1.00 4.88 2.77
C PRO A 158 -2.19 4.92 3.75
N GLY A 159 -2.91 6.05 3.81
CA GLY A 159 -4.07 6.21 4.67
C GLY A 159 -5.24 5.31 4.27
N ASP A 160 -5.42 5.06 2.97
CA ASP A 160 -6.44 4.12 2.48
C ASP A 160 -6.23 2.71 3.03
N LEU A 161 -4.99 2.23 3.03
CA LEU A 161 -4.63 0.93 3.57
C LEU A 161 -4.87 0.87 5.08
N ILE A 162 -4.48 1.91 5.83
CA ILE A 162 -4.67 1.95 7.28
C ILE A 162 -6.16 1.91 7.64
N VAL A 163 -7.01 2.64 6.92
CA VAL A 163 -8.46 2.63 7.15
C VAL A 163 -9.08 1.26 6.88
N LYS A 164 -8.61 0.58 5.83
CA LYS A 164 -9.07 -0.77 5.51
C LYS A 164 -8.65 -1.80 6.54
N LEU A 165 -7.40 -1.74 7.00
CA LEU A 165 -6.92 -2.58 8.11
C LEU A 165 -7.71 -2.31 9.39
N TYR A 166 -8.01 -1.04 9.68
CA TYR A 166 -8.87 -0.67 10.81
C TYR A 166 -10.29 -1.24 10.65
N GLY A 167 -10.86 -1.21 9.45
CA GLY A 167 -12.16 -1.81 9.14
C GLY A 167 -12.18 -3.32 9.38
N GLU A 168 -11.15 -4.04 8.93
CA GLU A 168 -10.98 -5.48 9.17
C GLU A 168 -10.85 -5.77 10.67
N MET A 169 -9.98 -5.02 11.39
CA MET A 169 -9.81 -5.20 12.84
C MET A 169 -11.11 -4.98 13.62
N LEU A 170 -11.88 -3.95 13.29
CA LEU A 170 -13.19 -3.73 13.91
C LEU A 170 -14.19 -4.80 13.55
N GLY A 171 -14.12 -5.31 12.32
CA GLY A 171 -14.89 -6.43 11.86
C GLY A 171 -14.65 -7.64 12.76
N GLU A 172 -13.42 -8.12 12.80
CA GLU A 172 -13.04 -9.39 13.44
C GLU A 172 -13.09 -9.34 14.98
N HIS A 173 -13.05 -8.15 15.59
CA HIS A 173 -12.79 -8.03 17.03
C HIS A 173 -13.77 -7.14 17.81
N GLY A 174 -14.69 -6.44 17.13
CA GLY A 174 -15.53 -5.43 17.78
C GLY A 174 -14.71 -4.28 18.40
N PRO A 175 -15.36 -3.35 19.13
CA PRO A 175 -14.66 -2.25 19.78
C PRO A 175 -14.03 -2.71 21.10
N THR A 176 -12.76 -3.14 21.09
CA THR A 176 -11.99 -3.38 22.33
C THR A 176 -10.78 -2.44 22.46
N ASP A 177 -10.51 -2.06 23.72
CA ASP A 177 -9.41 -1.19 24.12
C ASP A 177 -8.04 -1.83 23.81
N PHE A 178 -7.30 -1.23 22.86
CA PHE A 178 -5.85 -1.38 22.65
C PHE A 178 -5.28 -2.64 21.96
N LEU A 179 -3.98 -2.55 21.60
CA LEU A 179 -3.48 -2.62 20.21
C LEU A 179 -2.80 -3.94 19.80
N PHE A 180 -2.70 -4.97 20.65
CA PHE A 180 -1.94 -6.19 20.30
C PHE A 180 -2.45 -7.50 20.94
N GLU A 181 -3.61 -7.51 21.60
CA GLU A 181 -4.22 -8.77 22.06
C GLU A 181 -5.42 -9.11 21.16
N VAL A 182 -5.15 -10.02 20.22
CA VAL A 182 -6.11 -10.55 19.25
C VAL A 182 -6.80 -11.74 19.89
N ASP A 183 -8.03 -11.55 20.39
CA ASP A 183 -8.94 -12.66 20.67
C ASP A 183 -9.85 -12.83 19.45
N GLN A 184 -9.79 -14.01 18.84
CA GLN A 184 -10.49 -14.33 17.60
C GLN A 184 -11.95 -14.63 17.88
N SER A 185 -12.80 -13.61 17.91
CA SER A 185 -14.25 -13.79 17.82
C SER A 185 -14.66 -13.83 16.34
N ASP A 186 -14.95 -15.03 15.86
CA ASP A 186 -15.39 -15.35 14.50
C ASP A 186 -16.41 -14.37 13.88
N LEU A 187 -15.95 -13.43 13.05
CA LEU A 187 -16.78 -12.82 11.99
C LEU A 187 -17.30 -13.87 10.99
N THR A 188 -16.68 -15.05 10.98
CA THR A 188 -17.02 -16.18 10.11
C THR A 188 -18.47 -16.66 10.30
N THR A 189 -19.11 -16.31 11.43
CA THR A 189 -20.46 -16.81 11.74
C THR A 189 -21.60 -15.99 11.17
N ALA A 190 -21.40 -14.73 10.74
CA ALA A 190 -22.53 -13.86 10.34
C ALA A 190 -22.78 -13.76 8.83
N CYS A 191 -21.78 -13.92 7.94
CA CYS A 191 -22.08 -13.80 6.50
C CYS A 191 -21.23 -14.58 5.50
N GLY A 192 -20.05 -15.12 5.82
CA GLY A 192 -19.25 -16.05 4.98
C GLY A 192 -19.01 -15.69 3.50
N SER A 193 -19.40 -14.50 3.05
CA SER A 193 -19.56 -14.11 1.65
C SER A 193 -18.52 -13.06 1.22
N CYS A 194 -17.68 -12.62 2.16
CA CYS A 194 -16.77 -11.50 1.99
C CYS A 194 -15.31 -11.94 1.81
N ASP A 195 -14.93 -13.14 2.30
CA ASP A 195 -13.53 -13.55 2.49
C ASP A 195 -12.69 -13.53 1.22
N GLY A 196 -13.24 -14.05 0.12
CA GLY A 196 -12.52 -14.07 -1.16
C GLY A 196 -12.32 -12.68 -1.75
N ALA A 197 -13.31 -11.79 -1.63
CA ALA A 197 -13.25 -10.44 -2.17
C ALA A 197 -12.33 -9.54 -1.34
N ALA A 198 -12.40 -9.65 0.00
CA ALA A 198 -11.54 -8.93 0.93
C ALA A 198 -10.08 -9.36 0.74
N GLN A 199 -9.78 -10.67 0.69
CA GLN A 199 -8.41 -11.16 0.46
C GLN A 199 -7.84 -10.70 -0.89
N VAL A 200 -8.62 -10.79 -1.97
CA VAL A 200 -8.19 -10.31 -3.29
C VAL A 200 -7.96 -8.79 -3.28
N ALA A 201 -8.81 -8.04 -2.60
CA ALA A 201 -8.66 -6.59 -2.47
C ALA A 201 -7.43 -6.22 -1.63
N PHE A 202 -7.19 -6.88 -0.49
CA PHE A 202 -6.01 -6.68 0.34
C PHE A 202 -4.73 -7.00 -0.41
N VAL A 203 -4.66 -8.14 -1.10
CA VAL A 203 -3.49 -8.50 -1.92
C VAL A 203 -3.27 -7.44 -3.01
N ARG A 204 -4.32 -7.05 -3.72
CA ARG A 204 -4.26 -5.98 -4.73
C ARG A 204 -3.78 -4.66 -4.12
N ASP A 205 -4.27 -4.27 -2.96
CA ASP A 205 -3.95 -2.99 -2.33
C ASP A 205 -2.54 -2.98 -1.78
N LEU A 206 -2.11 -4.09 -1.17
CA LEU A 206 -0.73 -4.30 -0.77
C LEU A 206 0.21 -4.22 -1.99
N LEU A 207 -0.19 -4.74 -3.14
CA LEU A 207 0.57 -4.66 -4.40
C LEU A 207 0.55 -3.29 -5.06
N ASN A 208 -0.40 -2.42 -4.74
CA ASN A 208 -0.65 -1.16 -5.48
C ASN A 208 -0.39 0.12 -4.68
N CYS A 209 -0.34 0.08 -3.34
CA CYS A 209 0.02 1.24 -2.53
C CYS A 209 1.46 1.13 -1.99
N ASP A 210 2.17 2.24 -1.83
CA ASP A 210 3.58 2.18 -1.39
C ASP A 210 3.76 1.74 0.06
N LEU A 211 2.81 2.02 0.94
CA LEU A 211 2.83 1.46 2.29
C LEU A 211 2.68 -0.06 2.24
N GLY A 212 1.77 -0.57 1.41
CA GLY A 212 1.57 -1.99 1.16
C GLY A 212 2.77 -2.63 0.48
N ARG A 213 3.40 -1.94 -0.48
CA ARG A 213 4.65 -2.34 -1.11
C ARG A 213 5.85 -2.20 -0.17
N CYS A 214 5.83 -1.33 0.83
CA CYS A 214 6.83 -1.21 1.90
C CYS A 214 6.65 -2.30 2.95
N LEU A 215 5.41 -2.64 3.32
CA LEU A 215 5.06 -3.80 4.14
C LEU A 215 5.43 -5.10 3.40
N PHE A 216 5.19 -5.17 2.10
CA PHE A 216 5.75 -6.18 1.22
C PHE A 216 7.25 -6.00 1.00
N MET A 217 7.88 -4.83 1.05
CA MET A 217 9.34 -4.71 0.90
C MET A 217 10.03 -5.28 2.15
N MET A 218 9.37 -5.12 3.30
CA MET A 218 9.69 -5.85 4.53
C MET A 218 9.24 -7.33 4.50
N GLY A 219 8.65 -7.81 3.39
CA GLY A 219 8.26 -9.21 3.15
C GLY A 219 7.88 -9.53 1.68
N ARG A 220 8.85 -9.50 0.75
CA ARG A 220 8.74 -9.31 -0.73
C ARG A 220 7.74 -10.18 -1.52
N VAL A 221 7.13 -9.61 -2.58
CA VAL A 221 6.29 -10.32 -3.58
C VAL A 221 7.16 -10.88 -4.71
N ASP A 222 8.25 -10.20 -5.04
CA ASP A 222 9.40 -10.74 -5.73
C ASP A 222 10.33 -11.37 -4.68
N PHE A 223 9.83 -12.40 -4.00
CA PHE A 223 10.63 -13.08 -2.99
C PHE A 223 11.89 -13.67 -3.65
N ASP A 224 12.97 -12.91 -3.57
CA ASP A 224 14.29 -13.31 -4.00
C ASP A 224 14.95 -14.01 -2.80
N ALA A 225 15.01 -15.33 -2.91
CA ALA A 225 15.59 -16.19 -1.89
C ALA A 225 17.07 -15.85 -1.63
N GLU A 226 17.83 -15.44 -2.66
CA GLU A 226 19.25 -15.10 -2.52
C GLU A 226 19.43 -13.78 -1.78
N ASP A 227 18.68 -12.75 -2.16
CA ASP A 227 18.70 -11.46 -1.46
C ASP A 227 18.27 -11.63 0.00
N TRP A 228 17.30 -12.51 0.25
CA TRP A 228 16.84 -12.83 1.60
C TRP A 228 17.94 -13.54 2.41
N ILE A 229 18.58 -14.58 1.87
CA ILE A 229 19.70 -15.28 2.52
C ILE A 229 20.87 -14.33 2.78
N ALA A 230 21.17 -13.43 1.84
CA ALA A 230 22.19 -12.40 2.03
C ALA A 230 21.82 -11.43 3.16
N ALA A 231 20.54 -11.07 3.28
CA ALA A 231 20.03 -10.23 4.37
C ALA A 231 20.12 -10.93 5.74
N THR A 232 19.80 -12.22 5.84
CA THR A 232 19.91 -12.95 7.12
C THR A 232 21.35 -13.03 7.61
N ARG A 233 22.31 -13.24 6.70
CA ARG A 233 23.75 -13.20 7.02
C ARG A 233 24.19 -11.84 7.53
N ARG A 234 23.75 -10.75 6.89
CA ARG A 234 24.03 -9.38 7.36
C ARG A 234 23.43 -9.11 8.74
N ALA A 235 22.31 -9.76 9.05
CA ALA A 235 21.66 -9.70 10.37
C ALA A 235 22.24 -10.72 11.38
N HIS A 236 23.33 -11.42 11.05
CA HIS A 236 23.95 -12.46 11.88
C HIS A 236 23.01 -13.62 12.26
N MET A 237 21.92 -13.84 11.50
CA MET A 237 21.03 -14.99 11.67
C MET A 237 21.51 -16.16 10.83
N ARG A 238 21.68 -17.34 11.43
CA ARG A 238 21.99 -18.57 10.70
C ARG A 238 20.71 -19.21 10.19
N VAL A 239 20.73 -19.66 8.94
CA VAL A 239 19.62 -20.37 8.30
C VAL A 239 20.18 -21.66 7.73
N HIS A 240 19.52 -22.78 8.05
CA HIS A 240 19.90 -24.11 7.60
C HIS A 240 18.72 -24.80 6.92
N LEU A 241 18.98 -25.49 5.82
CA LEU A 241 18.05 -26.44 5.23
C LEU A 241 18.41 -27.83 5.76
N VAL A 242 17.51 -28.42 6.54
CA VAL A 242 17.65 -29.78 7.06
C VAL A 242 16.83 -30.72 6.20
N ILE A 243 17.51 -31.70 5.60
CA ILE A 243 16.86 -32.83 4.92
C ILE A 243 16.73 -33.95 5.95
N GLN A 244 15.49 -34.27 6.31
CA GLN A 244 15.15 -35.33 7.24
C GLN A 244 15.34 -36.73 6.62
N PRO A 245 15.36 -37.80 7.44
CA PRO A 245 15.57 -39.16 6.93
C PRO A 245 14.50 -39.64 5.94
N ASP A 246 13.28 -39.13 6.07
CA ASP A 246 12.15 -39.40 5.17
C ASP A 246 12.15 -38.52 3.90
N GLY A 247 13.12 -37.61 3.77
CA GLY A 247 13.22 -36.66 2.67
C GLY A 247 12.42 -35.38 2.85
N ALA A 248 11.76 -35.20 4.00
CA ALA A 248 11.13 -33.92 4.33
C ALA A 248 12.20 -32.82 4.46
N ARG A 249 11.85 -31.63 3.99
CA ARG A 249 12.70 -30.44 4.01
C ARG A 249 12.20 -29.48 5.06
N VAL A 250 13.07 -29.11 5.98
CA VAL A 250 12.76 -28.18 7.07
C VAL A 250 13.79 -27.07 7.09
N LEU A 251 13.33 -25.82 7.14
CA LEU A 251 14.19 -24.67 7.39
C LEU A 251 14.28 -24.41 8.88
N ILE A 252 15.51 -24.30 9.38
CA ILE A 252 15.80 -23.97 10.78
C ILE A 252 16.61 -22.69 10.81
N THR A 253 16.23 -21.77 11.71
CA THR A 253 17.07 -20.62 12.05
C THR A 253 17.69 -20.82 13.42
N SER A 254 18.94 -20.38 13.58
CA SER A 254 19.60 -20.38 14.88
C SER A 254 20.25 -19.03 15.16
N GLU A 255 20.39 -18.74 16.45
CA GLU A 255 21.15 -17.58 16.94
C GLU A 255 22.63 -17.71 16.56
N PRO A 256 23.37 -16.59 16.45
CA PRO A 256 24.82 -16.62 16.32
C PRO A 256 25.48 -17.20 17.59
N GLU A 257 26.57 -17.97 17.43
CA GLU A 257 27.36 -18.53 18.54
C GLU A 257 28.06 -17.46 19.39
N ASP A 258 28.29 -16.30 18.81
CA ASP A 258 28.95 -15.19 19.48
C ASP A 258 27.90 -14.33 20.17
N ASN A 259 27.95 -14.38 21.49
CA ASN A 259 27.15 -13.65 22.46
C ASN A 259 27.19 -12.13 22.19
N LEU A 260 26.46 -11.66 21.17
CA LEU A 260 26.26 -10.25 20.88
C LEU A 260 25.40 -9.70 22.00
N ALA A 261 25.99 -8.86 22.85
CA ALA A 261 25.34 -8.26 24.02
C ALA A 261 24.08 -7.43 23.67
N ASP A 262 23.79 -7.23 22.39
CA ASP A 262 22.63 -6.53 21.83
C ASP A 262 21.81 -7.43 20.88
N TYR A 263 21.71 -8.74 21.16
CA TYR A 263 20.86 -9.63 20.36
C TYR A 263 19.37 -9.42 20.69
N ASP A 264 18.66 -8.83 19.72
CA ASP A 264 17.24 -8.50 19.82
C ASP A 264 16.38 -9.75 19.58
N HIS A 265 16.01 -10.43 20.67
CA HIS A 265 15.14 -11.61 20.65
C HIS A 265 13.80 -11.36 19.95
N GLU A 266 13.27 -10.13 19.99
CA GLU A 266 11.99 -9.79 19.34
C GLU A 266 12.16 -9.80 17.81
N ARG A 267 13.29 -9.31 17.28
CA ARG A 267 13.63 -9.42 15.85
C ARG A 267 13.81 -10.86 15.39
N PHE A 268 14.41 -11.72 16.21
CA PHE A 268 14.57 -13.14 15.88
C PHE A 268 13.22 -13.87 15.85
N ALA A 269 12.35 -13.63 16.84
CA ALA A 269 11.00 -14.18 16.87
C ALA A 269 10.15 -13.71 15.68
N ALA A 270 10.25 -12.44 15.28
CA ALA A 270 9.58 -11.90 14.10
C ALA A 270 10.07 -12.56 12.80
N CYS A 271 11.37 -12.78 12.66
CA CYS A 271 11.94 -13.51 11.51
C CYS A 271 11.49 -14.97 11.49
N GLN A 272 11.44 -15.64 12.65
CA GLN A 272 10.89 -16.99 12.75
C GLN A 272 9.42 -17.05 12.36
N ALA A 273 8.59 -16.10 12.78
CA ALA A 273 7.17 -16.05 12.42
C ALA A 273 6.96 -15.90 10.90
N LEU A 274 7.78 -15.06 10.25
CA LEU A 274 7.77 -14.87 8.79
C LEU A 274 8.17 -16.14 8.02
N ILE A 275 9.06 -16.98 8.58
CA ILE A 275 9.52 -18.24 7.98
C ILE A 275 8.57 -19.40 8.30
N ALA A 276 8.06 -19.48 9.53
CA ALA A 276 7.20 -20.57 10.01
C ALA A 276 5.82 -20.59 9.33
N GLY A 277 5.44 -19.48 8.67
CA GLY A 277 4.28 -19.45 7.79
C GLY A 277 2.96 -19.27 8.54
N GLY A 278 2.92 -18.35 9.51
CA GLY A 278 1.64 -17.87 10.08
C GLY A 278 0.70 -17.22 9.06
N LEU A 279 1.08 -17.15 7.78
CA LEU A 279 0.37 -16.55 6.65
C LEU A 279 -0.20 -17.59 5.65
N GLY A 280 -0.32 -18.86 6.05
CA GLY A 280 -0.93 -19.89 5.20
C GLY A 280 -0.08 -20.28 3.97
N PRO A 281 -0.69 -20.56 2.79
CA PRO A 281 -0.01 -21.09 1.59
C PRO A 281 1.21 -20.27 1.12
N ILE A 282 1.17 -18.95 1.30
CA ILE A 282 2.26 -18.03 0.90
C ILE A 282 3.56 -18.31 1.69
N GLY A 283 3.43 -18.68 2.97
CA GLY A 283 4.58 -19.05 3.80
C GLY A 283 5.19 -20.40 3.38
N TYR A 284 4.42 -21.28 2.76
CA TYR A 284 4.92 -22.54 2.23
C TYR A 284 5.79 -22.33 0.98
N ASP A 285 5.29 -21.57 0.00
CA ASP A 285 6.02 -21.33 -1.27
C ASP A 285 7.37 -20.64 -1.05
N ARG A 286 7.44 -19.70 -0.10
CA ARG A 286 8.70 -19.04 0.28
C ARG A 286 9.70 -20.01 0.90
N ARG A 287 9.25 -20.90 1.79
CA ARG A 287 10.13 -21.94 2.36
C ARG A 287 10.69 -22.86 1.27
N VAL A 288 9.87 -23.24 0.31
CA VAL A 288 10.30 -24.04 -0.84
C VAL A 288 11.34 -23.28 -1.68
N ALA A 289 11.10 -21.99 -1.97
CA ALA A 289 12.03 -21.15 -2.72
C ALA A 289 13.38 -20.96 -1.99
N ILE A 290 13.37 -20.71 -0.68
CA ILE A 290 14.59 -20.63 0.15
C ILE A 290 15.33 -21.97 0.14
N GLY A 291 14.60 -23.08 0.32
CA GLY A 291 15.21 -24.41 0.29
C GLY A 291 15.89 -24.71 -1.04
N ALA A 292 15.22 -24.42 -2.16
CA ALA A 292 15.79 -24.60 -3.49
C ALA A 292 17.02 -23.72 -3.73
N ALA A 293 17.00 -22.46 -3.28
CA ALA A 293 18.14 -21.55 -3.37
C ALA A 293 19.34 -22.06 -2.54
N ILE A 294 19.09 -22.55 -1.32
CA ILE A 294 20.14 -23.16 -0.49
C ILE A 294 20.75 -24.39 -1.17
N GLU A 295 19.94 -25.30 -1.72
CA GLU A 295 20.42 -26.50 -2.40
C GLU A 295 21.33 -26.18 -3.60
N VAL A 296 21.04 -25.09 -4.32
CA VAL A 296 21.77 -24.71 -5.55
C VAL A 296 22.97 -23.82 -5.27
N ASN A 297 22.81 -22.79 -4.42
CA ASN A 297 23.78 -21.71 -4.28
C ASN A 297 24.52 -21.71 -2.93
N HIS A 298 23.99 -22.39 -1.91
CA HIS A 298 24.54 -22.38 -0.55
C HIS A 298 24.64 -23.78 0.09
N PRO A 299 25.37 -24.74 -0.53
CA PRO A 299 25.48 -26.10 0.00
C PRO A 299 26.08 -26.15 1.41
N GLU A 300 26.83 -25.13 1.83
CA GLU A 300 27.33 -25.00 3.21
C GLU A 300 26.21 -24.81 4.27
N MET A 301 25.01 -24.44 3.85
CA MET A 301 23.83 -24.29 4.72
C MET A 301 22.97 -25.56 4.76
N LEU A 302 23.33 -26.60 3.99
CA LEU A 302 22.60 -27.85 3.92
C LEU A 302 23.05 -28.84 4.98
N ILE A 303 22.10 -29.41 5.71
CA ILE A 303 22.32 -30.47 6.70
C ILE A 303 21.53 -31.70 6.26
N ASP A 304 22.23 -32.67 5.68
CA ASP A 304 21.64 -33.96 5.36
C ASP A 304 21.77 -34.91 6.57
N THR A 305 20.65 -35.14 7.25
CA THR A 305 20.61 -36.02 8.42
C THR A 305 20.84 -37.48 8.07
N ARG A 306 20.60 -37.92 6.81
CA ARG A 306 20.92 -39.28 6.37
C ARG A 306 22.42 -39.47 6.28
N GLN A 307 23.11 -38.48 5.72
CA GLN A 307 24.57 -38.49 5.63
C GLN A 307 25.21 -38.44 7.03
N ALA A 308 24.66 -37.63 7.94
CA ALA A 308 25.11 -37.55 9.33
C ALA A 308 24.89 -38.87 10.11
N LEU A 309 23.84 -39.62 9.76
CA LEU A 309 23.50 -40.90 10.38
C LEU A 309 24.09 -42.13 9.65
N GLY A 310 24.85 -41.92 8.56
CA GLY A 310 25.44 -43.01 7.77
C GLY A 310 24.43 -43.87 7.00
N LEU A 311 23.25 -43.32 6.71
CA LEU A 311 22.23 -43.98 5.90
C LEU A 311 22.54 -43.72 4.42
N ALA A 312 22.63 -44.78 3.60
CA ALA A 312 22.94 -44.68 2.17
C ALA A 312 21.84 -43.89 1.42
N ALA A 313 22.27 -43.10 0.43
CA ALA A 313 21.43 -42.23 -0.40
C ALA A 313 20.35 -42.98 -1.19
#